data_AF-A0A8X7QYE9-F1
#
_entry.id   AF-A0A8X7QYE9-F1
#
_cell.length_a   1.000
_cell.length_b   1.000
_cell.length_c   1.000
_cell.angle_alpha   90.00
_cell.angle_beta   90.00
_cell.angle_gamma   90.00
#
_symmetry.space_group_name_H-M   'P 1'
#
loop_
_entity.id
_entity.type
_entity.pdbx_description
1 polymer ?
#
loop_
_entity_poly.entity_id
_entity_poly.type
_entity_poly.pdbx_seq_one_letter_code
_entity_poly.pdbx_strand_id
1 'polypeptide(L)'
;MVRKATYALDPKAKAIIITAKAAVNLVARCRPSVPVLLVVSMSESFKWSSHVASHGLVFRGILPLMGADSKTIGDMISFSVQVAKKEGFIVGKPATSKSQTYSWN
;
A
#
# COMPACT_ATOMS: atom_id res chain seq x y z
N MET A 1 -31.98 -1.71 -7.48
CA MET A 1 -31.61 -0.63 -6.54
C MET A 1 -30.11 -0.70 -6.28
N VAL A 2 -29.30 0.13 -6.93
CA VAL A 2 -27.83 0.13 -6.77
C VAL A 2 -27.50 0.97 -5.53
N ARG A 3 -27.02 0.32 -4.47
CA ARG A 3 -26.52 1.03 -3.28
C ARG A 3 -25.24 1.76 -3.68
N LYS A 4 -25.32 3.08 -3.87
CA LYS A 4 -24.14 3.93 -4.10
C LYS A 4 -23.46 4.13 -2.74
N ALA A 5 -22.48 3.27 -2.43
CA ALA A 5 -21.64 3.47 -1.26
C ALA A 5 -20.70 4.65 -1.53
N THR A 6 -20.89 5.75 -0.80
CA THR A 6 -19.99 6.89 -0.83
C THR A 6 -18.80 6.58 0.08
N TYR A 7 -17.68 6.16 -0.50
CA TYR A 7 -16.43 5.99 0.24
C TYR A 7 -15.78 7.37 0.38
N ALA A 8 -15.89 7.97 1.57
CA ALA A 8 -15.21 9.22 1.87
C ALA A 8 -13.73 8.91 2.13
N LEU A 9 -12.87 9.35 1.20
CA LEU A 9 -11.42 9.34 1.41
C LEU A 9 -11.05 10.58 2.22
N ASP A 10 -10.15 10.41 3.20
CA ASP A 10 -9.58 11.55 3.91
C ASP A 10 -8.87 12.46 2.89
N PRO A 11 -9.27 13.74 2.74
CA PRO A 11 -8.66 14.66 1.80
C PRO A 11 -7.16 14.89 2.07
N LYS A 12 -6.64 14.51 3.25
CA LYS A 12 -5.22 14.61 3.62
C LYS A 12 -4.44 13.32 3.34
N ALA A 13 -5.10 12.22 2.94
CA ALA A 13 -4.41 11.00 2.58
C ALA A 13 -3.46 11.26 1.39
N LYS A 14 -2.24 10.71 1.44
CA LYS A 14 -1.25 10.84 0.35
C LYS A 14 -1.20 9.64 -0.58
N ALA A 15 -1.66 8.49 -0.10
CA ALA A 15 -1.75 7.25 -0.86
C ALA A 15 -2.81 6.33 -0.22
N ILE A 16 -3.36 5.41 -1.00
CA ILE A 16 -4.27 4.36 -0.54
C ILE A 16 -3.54 3.02 -0.62
N ILE A 17 -3.56 2.21 0.43
CA ILE A 17 -2.94 0.88 0.44
C ILE A 17 -4.03 -0.17 0.33
N ILE A 18 -3.89 -1.09 -0.63
CA ILE A 18 -4.80 -2.22 -0.84
C ILE A 18 -3.99 -3.51 -0.77
N THR A 19 -4.39 -4.42 0.11
CA THR A 19 -3.80 -5.77 0.21
C THR A 19 -4.67 -6.85 -0.44
N ALA A 20 -5.93 -6.54 -0.74
CA ALA A 20 -6.90 -7.47 -1.29
C ALA A 20 -7.14 -7.26 -2.79
N LYS A 21 -6.89 -8.30 -3.61
CA LYS A 21 -7.15 -8.31 -5.06
C LYS A 21 -8.56 -7.84 -5.43
N ALA A 22 -9.58 -8.31 -4.71
CA ALA A 22 -10.97 -7.98 -5.00
C ALA A 22 -11.30 -6.48 -4.81
N ALA A 23 -10.59 -5.80 -3.90
CA ALA A 23 -10.82 -4.38 -3.62
C ALA A 23 -10.22 -3.44 -4.69
N VAL A 24 -9.27 -3.93 -5.49
CA VAL A 24 -8.59 -3.17 -6.56
C VAL A 24 -9.61 -2.59 -7.55
N ASN A 25 -10.53 -3.41 -8.05
CA ASN A 25 -11.56 -2.97 -9.00
C ASN A 25 -12.52 -1.94 -8.39
N LEU A 26 -12.84 -2.10 -7.10
CA LEU A 26 -13.71 -1.16 -6.39
C LEU A 26 -13.05 0.21 -6.26
N VAL A 27 -11.80 0.25 -5.79
CA VAL A 27 -11.05 1.51 -5.63
C VAL A 27 -10.72 2.14 -6.99
N ALA A 28 -10.40 1.33 -8.01
CA ALA A 28 -10.16 1.83 -9.36
C ALA A 28 -11.36 2.59 -9.95
N ARG A 29 -12.59 2.11 -9.69
CA ARG A 29 -13.83 2.78 -10.13
C ARG A 29 -14.03 4.13 -9.47
N CYS A 30 -13.58 4.28 -8.23
CA CYS A 30 -13.64 5.55 -7.50
C CYS A 30 -12.64 6.60 -8.00
N ARG A 31 -11.67 6.22 -8.84
CA ARG A 31 -10.67 7.13 -9.46
C ARG A 31 -10.10 8.15 -8.47
N PRO A 32 -9.47 7.70 -7.36
CA PRO A 32 -8.93 8.60 -6.37
C PRO A 32 -7.86 9.52 -6.98
N SER A 33 -7.78 10.76 -6.48
CA SER A 33 -6.74 11.72 -6.88
C SER A 33 -5.34 11.37 -6.36
N VAL A 34 -5.25 10.37 -5.48
CA VAL A 34 -4.02 9.90 -4.83
C VAL A 34 -3.62 8.54 -5.38
N PRO A 35 -2.32 8.21 -5.43
CA PRO A 35 -1.86 6.91 -5.89
C PRO A 35 -2.39 5.77 -5.01
N VAL A 36 -2.70 4.64 -5.64
CA VAL A 36 -3.18 3.42 -4.99
C VAL A 36 -2.07 2.37 -5.03
N LEU A 37 -1.56 1.96 -3.88
CA LEU A 37 -0.53 0.95 -3.74
C LEU A 37 -1.19 -0.42 -3.54
N LEU A 38 -1.07 -1.30 -4.53
CA LEU A 38 -1.57 -2.68 -4.45
C LEU A 38 -0.45 -3.59 -3.93
N VAL A 39 -0.51 -3.98 -2.66
CA VAL A 39 0.48 -4.86 -2.05
C VAL A 39 0.12 -6.30 -2.34
N VAL A 40 1.02 -7.01 -3.02
CA VAL A 40 0.83 -8.41 -3.39
C VAL A 40 1.78 -9.27 -2.56
N SER A 41 1.22 -10.21 -1.80
CA SER A 41 2.02 -11.17 -1.04
C SER A 41 2.69 -12.17 -1.99
N MET A 42 3.96 -12.48 -1.74
CA MET A 42 4.71 -13.51 -2.47
C MET A 42 4.57 -14.90 -1.82
N SER A 43 3.87 -15.01 -0.70
CA SER A 43 3.73 -16.27 0.06
C SER A 43 2.90 -17.35 -0.63
N GLU A 44 2.06 -17.01 -1.61
CA GLU A 44 1.23 -18.00 -2.31
C GLU A 44 2.00 -18.69 -3.43
N SER A 45 2.39 -17.96 -4.48
CA SER A 45 3.19 -18.45 -5.60
C SER A 45 3.59 -17.28 -6.49
N PHE A 46 4.84 -17.24 -6.96
CA PHE A 46 5.33 -16.16 -7.84
C PHE A 46 4.45 -15.97 -9.09
N LYS A 47 3.97 -17.06 -9.72
CA LYS A 47 3.07 -17.01 -10.89
C LYS A 47 1.72 -16.35 -10.56
N TRP A 48 1.17 -16.62 -9.39
CA TRP A 48 -0.07 -16.01 -8.96
C TRP A 48 0.13 -14.54 -8.60
N SER A 49 1.17 -14.23 -7.81
CA SER A 49 1.49 -12.87 -7.38
C SER A 49 1.79 -11.96 -8.58
N SER A 50 2.56 -12.43 -9.56
CA SER A 50 2.81 -11.70 -10.82
C SER A 50 1.55 -11.48 -11.65
N HIS A 51 0.64 -12.47 -11.68
CA HIS A 51 -0.66 -12.31 -12.34
C HIS A 51 -1.53 -11.24 -11.65
N VAL A 52 -1.57 -11.20 -10.32
CA VAL A 52 -2.29 -10.18 -9.55
C VAL A 52 -1.69 -8.79 -9.74
N ALA A 53 -0.37 -8.68 -9.68
CA ALA A 53 0.34 -7.43 -9.92
C ALA A 53 0.09 -6.89 -11.33
N SER A 54 0.21 -7.75 -12.34
CA SER A 54 -0.04 -7.40 -13.75
C SER A 54 -1.49 -6.96 -13.97
N HIS A 55 -2.45 -7.65 -13.35
CA HIS A 55 -3.86 -7.27 -13.43
C HIS A 55 -4.13 -5.90 -12.76
N GLY A 56 -3.37 -5.54 -11.73
CA GLY A 56 -3.43 -4.21 -11.10
C GLY A 56 -3.05 -3.07 -12.05
N LEU A 57 -2.04 -3.28 -12.90
CA LEU A 57 -1.52 -2.27 -13.85
C LEU A 57 -2.54 -1.84 -14.91
N VAL A 58 -3.56 -2.67 -15.18
CA VAL A 58 -4.64 -2.33 -16.12
C VAL A 58 -5.47 -1.14 -15.60
N PHE A 59 -5.46 -0.90 -14.28
CA PHE A 59 -6.20 0.19 -13.66
C PHE A 59 -5.34 1.45 -13.51
N ARG A 60 -5.81 2.57 -14.07
CA ARG A 60 -5.15 3.87 -13.93
C ARG A 60 -5.03 4.29 -12.46
N GLY A 61 -3.82 4.67 -12.06
CA GLY A 61 -3.53 5.15 -10.70
C GLY A 61 -3.17 4.05 -9.69
N ILE A 62 -3.15 2.78 -10.13
CA ILE A 62 -2.74 1.65 -9.29
C ILE A 62 -1.28 1.28 -9.56
N LEU A 63 -0.50 1.19 -8.49
CA LEU A 63 0.90 0.79 -8.49
C LEU A 63 1.02 -0.52 -7.70
N PRO A 64 1.26 -1.67 -8.36
CA PRO A 64 1.48 -2.92 -7.66
C PRO A 64 2.86 -2.92 -7.00
N LEU A 65 2.88 -3.30 -5.72
CA LEU A 65 4.07 -3.53 -4.92
C LEU A 65 4.21 -5.03 -4.67
N MET A 66 5.24 -5.61 -5.26
CA MET A 66 5.61 -7.01 -5.05
C MET A 66 6.77 -7.07 -4.05
N GLY A 67 6.83 -8.14 -3.25
CA GLY A 67 7.91 -8.35 -2.27
C GLY A 67 7.48 -8.31 -0.81
N ALA A 68 6.17 -8.30 -0.53
CA ALA A 68 5.70 -8.64 0.80
C ALA A 68 5.77 -10.17 0.97
N ASP A 69 6.81 -10.67 1.61
CA ASP A 69 6.99 -12.11 1.89
C ASP A 69 6.12 -12.62 3.06
N SER A 70 5.20 -11.80 3.56
CA SER A 70 4.39 -12.07 4.74
C SER A 70 2.98 -12.57 4.41
N LYS A 71 2.44 -13.39 5.32
CA LYS A 71 1.02 -13.82 5.33
C LYS A 71 0.12 -12.88 6.12
N THR A 72 0.69 -11.97 6.92
CA THR A 72 -0.09 -11.07 7.76
C THR A 72 -0.33 -9.73 7.07
N ILE A 73 -1.54 -9.20 7.22
CA ILE A 73 -1.92 -7.89 6.68
C ILE A 73 -1.06 -6.77 7.30
N GLY A 74 -0.71 -6.86 8.59
CA GLY A 74 0.10 -5.86 9.28
C GLY A 74 1.49 -5.71 8.67
N ASP A 75 2.15 -6.83 8.36
CA ASP A 75 3.47 -6.82 7.73
C ASP A 75 3.41 -6.27 6.29
N MET A 76 2.36 -6.63 5.53
CA MET A 76 2.14 -6.09 4.19
C MET A 76 1.97 -4.57 4.22
N ILE A 77 1.19 -4.06 5.20
CA ILE A 77 1.01 -2.62 5.41
C ILE A 77 2.36 -1.97 5.74
N SER A 78 3.11 -2.52 6.69
CA SER A 78 4.43 -2.02 7.09
C SER A 78 5.39 -1.96 5.90
N PHE A 79 5.46 -3.03 5.10
CA PHE A 79 6.23 -3.08 3.86
C PHE A 79 5.83 -1.95 2.90
N SER A 80 4.54 -1.80 2.60
CA SER A 80 4.08 -0.73 1.72
C SER A 80 4.34 0.68 2.24
N VAL A 81 4.29 0.91 3.55
CA VAL A 81 4.64 2.20 4.12
C VAL A 81 6.13 2.48 3.96
N GLN A 82 6.99 1.47 4.14
CA GLN A 82 8.44 1.61 3.95
C GLN A 82 8.76 1.92 2.48
N VAL A 83 8.17 1.18 1.54
CA VAL A 83 8.33 1.45 0.10
C VAL A 83 7.78 2.84 -0.25
N ALA A 84 6.60 3.21 0.25
CA ALA A 84 6.00 4.51 -0.03
C ALA A 84 6.84 5.69 0.48
N LYS A 85 7.55 5.53 1.60
CA LYS A 85 8.51 6.52 2.09
C LYS A 85 9.74 6.60 1.19
N LYS A 86 10.29 5.45 0.79
CA LYS A 86 11.48 5.36 -0.07
C LYS A 86 11.23 5.98 -1.45
N GLU A 87 10.08 5.69 -2.05
CA GLU A 87 9.69 6.19 -3.38
C GLU A 87 9.11 7.62 -3.33
N GLY A 88 9.11 8.27 -2.16
CA GLY A 88 8.71 9.67 -2.01
C GLY A 88 7.19 9.93 -2.05
N PHE A 89 6.35 8.89 -2.09
CA PHE A 89 4.88 9.05 -2.04
C PHE A 89 4.41 9.62 -0.69
N ILE A 90 5.10 9.28 0.40
CA ILE A 90 4.77 9.75 1.74
C ILE A 90 6.03 10.38 2.35
N VAL A 91 5.94 11.66 2.70
CA VAL A 91 6.97 12.32 3.52
C VAL A 91 7.00 11.66 4.88
N GLY A 92 8.01 10.83 5.13
CA GLY A 92 8.32 10.42 6.48
C GLY A 92 8.71 11.65 7.28
N LYS A 93 8.12 11.87 8.46
CA LYS A 93 8.88 12.60 9.47
C LYS A 93 10.17 11.79 9.67
N PRO A 94 11.36 12.42 9.64
CA PRO A 94 12.58 11.70 9.96
C PRO A 94 12.36 11.02 11.30
N ALA A 95 12.73 9.74 11.40
CA ALA A 95 12.75 9.07 12.69
C ALA A 95 13.56 9.98 13.62
N THR A 96 12.93 10.51 14.66
CA THR A 96 13.67 11.14 15.73
C THR A 96 14.49 10.03 16.36
N SER A 97 15.74 9.91 15.90
CA SER A 97 16.78 9.18 16.60
C SER A 97 16.84 9.76 18.01
N LYS A 98 16.15 9.13 18.95
CA LYS A 98 16.50 9.31 20.35
C LYS A 98 17.85 8.63 20.51
N SER A 99 18.93 9.38 20.32
CA SER A 99 20.22 9.01 20.90
C SER A 99 20.02 8.95 22.40
N GLN A 100 19.78 7.75 22.93
CA GLN A 100 20.08 7.46 24.32
C GLN A 100 21.60 7.32 24.40
N THR A 101 22.25 8.40 24.80
CA THR A 101 23.62 8.35 25.30
C THR A 101 23.57 7.66 26.65
N TYR A 102 24.07 6.43 26.73
CA TYR A 102 24.33 5.79 28.02
C TYR A 102 25.64 6.36 28.56
N SER A 103 25.54 7.21 29.59
CA SER A 103 26.68 7.64 30.40
C SER A 103 26.87 6.62 31.51
N TRP A 104 28.02 5.93 31.53
CA TRP A 104 28.45 5.17 32.70
C TRP A 104 29.15 6.14 33.65
N ASN A 105 28.65 6.22 34.88
CA ASN A 105 29.41 6.64 36.06
C ASN A 105 29.65 5.40 36.91
#